data_AF-A0AAW9QWV7-F1
#
_entry.id   AF-A0AAW9QWV7-F1
#
_cell.length_a   1.000
_cell.length_b   1.000
_cell.length_c   1.000
_cell.angle_alpha   90.00
_cell.angle_beta   90.00
_cell.angle_gamma   90.00
#
_symmetry.space_group_name_H-M   'P 1'
#
loop_
_entity.id
_entity.type
_entity.pdbx_description
1 polymer ?
#
loop_
_entity_poly.entity_id
_entity_poly.type
_entity_poly.pdbx_seq_one_letter_code
_entity_poly.pdbx_strand_id
1 'polypeptide(L)'
;MKWIISLSLSIVLWWGNNLPIALAGNLVDRVNAYPEWRSKPTVKVATGDLPYPDWMAGNWTVKIDLVDRKAPLAPSITTPGFDDRSRDLQKPIEFPVRFIEKPLVSTEQFSFPVPIIKKTVIVADRSFNSLSLGRAYLGENTLLAVKVDPENPNRQISFFRGDRQLLSTIVGRDSETPRSDRFHLRGKFYLF
;
A
#
# COMPACT_ATOMS: atom_id res chain seq x y z
N MET A 1 -39.21 28.60 -33.25
CA MET A 1 -38.86 28.33 -31.83
C MET A 1 -38.66 26.83 -31.50
N LYS A 2 -38.37 25.95 -32.47
CA LYS A 2 -38.09 24.51 -32.23
C LYS A 2 -36.65 24.07 -32.58
N TRP A 3 -35.85 24.93 -33.22
CA TRP A 3 -34.50 24.60 -33.69
C TRP A 3 -33.39 25.06 -32.73
N ILE A 4 -33.68 26.03 -31.85
CA ILE A 4 -32.71 26.55 -30.86
C ILE A 4 -32.56 25.59 -29.65
N ILE A 5 -33.61 24.81 -29.34
CA ILE A 5 -33.60 23.82 -28.25
C ILE A 5 -32.82 22.55 -28.67
N SER A 6 -32.72 22.26 -29.97
CA SER A 6 -31.98 21.09 -30.49
C SER A 6 -30.45 21.31 -30.51
N LEU A 7 -30.00 22.55 -30.66
CA LEU A 7 -28.57 22.89 -30.69
C LEU A 7 -27.95 22.91 -29.27
N SER A 8 -28.74 23.25 -28.26
CA SER A 8 -28.31 23.28 -26.85
C SER A 8 -28.14 21.88 -26.25
N LEU A 9 -28.94 20.90 -26.67
CA LEU A 9 -28.79 19.50 -26.19
C LEU A 9 -27.54 18.80 -26.77
N SER A 10 -27.10 19.21 -27.96
CA SER A 10 -25.94 18.63 -28.66
C SER A 10 -24.61 19.12 -28.09
N ILE A 11 -24.55 20.37 -27.62
CA ILE A 11 -23.34 20.97 -27.01
C ILE A 11 -23.09 20.41 -25.60
N VAL A 12 -24.15 20.10 -24.84
CA VAL A 12 -24.03 19.49 -23.50
C VAL A 12 -23.53 18.04 -23.58
N LEU A 13 -23.93 17.29 -24.61
CA LEU A 13 -23.45 15.92 -24.84
C LEU A 13 -22.01 15.87 -25.37
N TRP A 14 -21.51 16.92 -26.01
CA TRP A 14 -20.14 16.97 -26.50
C TRP A 14 -19.12 17.38 -25.43
N TRP A 15 -19.53 18.19 -24.43
CA TRP A 15 -18.69 18.51 -23.27
C TRP A 15 -18.74 17.48 -22.13
N GLY A 16 -19.77 16.63 -22.07
CA GLY A 16 -19.96 15.64 -21.00
C GLY A 16 -19.04 14.42 -21.03
N ASN A 17 -18.22 14.24 -22.08
CA ASN A 17 -17.38 13.05 -22.23
C ASN A 17 -15.96 13.18 -21.65
N ASN A 18 -15.63 14.27 -20.96
CA ASN A 18 -14.44 14.35 -20.12
C ASN A 18 -14.69 13.83 -18.70
N LEU A 19 -15.53 12.80 -18.56
CA LEU A 19 -15.45 11.96 -17.38
C LEU A 19 -14.09 11.26 -17.45
N PRO A 20 -13.21 11.40 -16.45
CA PRO A 20 -12.02 10.58 -16.39
C PRO A 20 -12.52 9.14 -16.43
N ILE A 21 -12.22 8.44 -17.52
CA ILE A 21 -12.40 7.00 -17.60
C ILE A 21 -11.54 6.49 -16.45
N ALA A 22 -12.21 6.14 -15.34
CA ALA A 22 -11.57 5.43 -14.27
C ALA A 22 -11.08 4.15 -14.93
N LEU A 23 -9.78 4.07 -15.19
CA LEU A 23 -9.09 2.84 -15.55
C LEU A 23 -9.26 1.93 -14.33
N ALA A 24 -10.42 1.25 -14.27
CA ALA A 24 -10.72 0.21 -13.30
C ALA A 24 -9.58 -0.79 -13.42
N GLY A 25 -8.76 -0.84 -12.38
CA GLY A 25 -7.39 -1.25 -12.55
C GLY A 25 -7.21 -2.77 -12.68
N ASN A 26 -6.08 -3.09 -13.28
CA ASN A 26 -5.55 -4.41 -13.58
C ASN A 26 -5.29 -5.30 -12.32
N LEU A 27 -5.31 -4.75 -11.10
CA LEU A 27 -4.93 -5.50 -9.90
C LEU A 27 -5.98 -6.53 -9.50
N VAL A 28 -7.27 -6.27 -9.66
CA VAL A 28 -8.32 -7.26 -9.36
C VAL A 28 -8.17 -8.47 -10.28
N ASP A 29 -8.04 -8.24 -11.59
CA ASP A 29 -7.81 -9.31 -12.57
C ASP A 29 -6.53 -10.07 -12.26
N ARG A 30 -5.49 -9.36 -11.82
CA ARG A 30 -4.23 -9.98 -11.40
C ARG A 30 -4.39 -10.84 -10.16
N VAL A 31 -5.15 -10.41 -9.15
CA VAL A 31 -5.46 -11.23 -7.96
C VAL A 31 -6.19 -12.50 -8.40
N ASN A 32 -7.18 -12.39 -9.29
CA ASN A 32 -7.93 -13.53 -9.82
C ASN A 32 -7.08 -14.48 -10.67
N ALA A 33 -6.02 -13.96 -11.30
CA ALA A 33 -5.08 -14.76 -12.08
C ALA A 33 -4.01 -15.48 -11.23
N TYR A 34 -3.98 -15.30 -9.91
CA TYR A 34 -3.07 -16.05 -9.04
C TYR A 34 -3.36 -17.56 -9.13
N PRO A 35 -2.35 -18.44 -9.18
CA PRO A 35 -0.90 -18.18 -9.10
C PRO A 35 -0.20 -17.94 -10.46
N GLU A 36 -0.95 -17.97 -11.57
CA GLU A 36 -0.44 -17.92 -12.95
C GLU A 36 -0.11 -16.50 -13.44
N TRP A 37 0.62 -15.74 -12.63
CA TRP A 37 1.05 -14.40 -12.99
C TRP A 37 2.10 -14.43 -14.11
N ARG A 38 1.78 -13.82 -15.25
CA ARG A 38 2.65 -13.83 -16.45
C ARG A 38 3.74 -12.76 -16.47
N SER A 39 3.59 -11.68 -15.71
CA SER A 39 4.52 -10.55 -15.69
C SER A 39 4.54 -9.86 -14.32
N LYS A 40 5.56 -9.05 -14.01
CA LYS A 40 5.59 -8.20 -12.81
C LYS A 40 4.66 -6.99 -12.98
N PRO A 41 3.98 -6.52 -11.93
CA PRO A 41 3.14 -5.33 -12.04
C PRO A 41 4.02 -4.08 -12.17
N THR A 42 3.62 -3.14 -13.02
CA THR A 42 4.31 -1.85 -13.19
C THR A 42 4.10 -0.97 -11.96
N VAL A 43 5.15 -0.36 -11.42
CA VAL A 43 5.06 0.55 -10.26
C VAL A 43 5.71 1.89 -10.59
N LYS A 44 5.26 2.96 -9.91
CA LYS A 44 5.91 4.28 -9.95
C LYS A 44 6.94 4.37 -8.83
N VAL A 45 7.95 5.24 -8.99
CA VAL A 45 8.94 5.49 -7.92
C VAL A 45 8.21 5.96 -6.65
N ALA A 46 8.56 5.38 -5.51
CA ALA A 46 7.93 5.74 -4.24
C ALA A 46 8.47 7.08 -3.72
N THR A 47 7.58 8.07 -3.52
CA THR A 47 7.92 9.39 -3.00
C THR A 47 7.00 9.78 -1.84
N GLY A 48 7.57 10.26 -0.73
CA GLY A 48 6.80 10.62 0.46
C GLY A 48 6.04 9.44 1.07
N ASP A 49 4.99 9.73 1.83
CA ASP A 49 4.06 8.73 2.37
C ASP A 49 3.02 8.27 1.33
N LEU A 50 2.42 7.10 1.56
CA LEU A 50 1.28 6.62 0.76
C LEU A 50 -0.02 7.16 1.37
N PRO A 51 -0.77 8.02 0.65
CA PRO A 51 -2.10 8.40 1.08
C PRO A 51 -3.04 7.20 0.98
N TYR A 52 -3.84 7.01 2.03
CA TYR A 52 -4.91 6.03 2.11
C TYR A 52 -6.27 6.73 2.04
N PRO A 53 -7.34 6.00 1.69
CA PRO A 53 -8.70 6.53 1.75
C PRO A 53 -9.07 7.01 3.16
N ASP A 54 -9.94 8.03 3.24
CA ASP A 54 -10.33 8.64 4.51
C ASP A 54 -10.96 7.64 5.49
N TRP A 55 -11.71 6.66 4.97
CA TRP A 55 -12.34 5.61 5.77
C TRP A 55 -11.34 4.67 6.44
N MET A 56 -10.05 4.70 6.10
CA MET A 56 -9.01 3.93 6.78
C MET A 56 -8.47 4.61 8.04
N ALA A 57 -8.81 5.87 8.31
CA ALA A 57 -8.34 6.57 9.49
C ALA A 57 -8.66 5.81 10.78
N GLY A 58 -7.72 5.81 11.74
CA GLY A 58 -7.92 5.21 13.06
C GLY A 58 -7.16 3.90 13.28
N ASN A 59 -7.61 3.14 14.28
CA ASN A 59 -6.98 1.88 14.70
C ASN A 59 -7.81 0.71 14.22
N TRP A 60 -7.14 -0.32 13.71
CA TRP A 60 -7.77 -1.51 13.12
C TRP A 60 -7.08 -2.78 13.61
N THR A 61 -7.81 -3.89 13.59
CA THR A 61 -7.20 -5.23 13.69
C THR A 61 -7.13 -5.82 12.29
N VAL A 62 -5.92 -6.11 11.83
CA VAL A 62 -5.71 -6.82 10.56
C VAL A 62 -5.69 -8.32 10.84
N LYS A 63 -6.38 -9.08 9.99
CA LYS A 63 -6.31 -10.54 9.95
C LYS A 63 -5.63 -10.96 8.64
N ILE A 64 -4.58 -11.78 8.74
CA ILE A 64 -3.88 -12.36 7.59
C ILE A 64 -4.06 -13.87 7.61
N ASP A 65 -4.56 -14.41 6.50
CA ASP A 65 -4.68 -15.84 6.25
C ASP A 65 -3.59 -16.30 5.27
N LEU A 66 -2.78 -17.29 5.66
CA LEU A 66 -1.82 -17.93 4.76
C LEU A 66 -2.53 -19.03 3.95
N VAL A 67 -2.89 -18.70 2.70
CA VAL A 67 -3.70 -19.56 1.82
C VAL A 67 -2.87 -20.62 1.07
N ASP A 68 -1.72 -20.24 0.52
CA ASP A 68 -0.87 -21.13 -0.29
C ASP A 68 0.63 -20.83 -0.07
N ARG A 69 1.46 -21.84 -0.27
CA ARG A 69 2.91 -21.78 -0.21
C ARG A 69 3.51 -22.60 -1.34
N LYS A 70 4.22 -21.93 -2.26
CA LYS A 70 4.94 -22.59 -3.35
C LYS A 70 6.44 -22.34 -3.24
N ALA A 71 7.23 -23.39 -3.44
CA ALA A 71 8.68 -23.32 -3.68
C ALA A 71 8.94 -23.80 -5.11
N PRO A 72 8.85 -22.92 -6.13
CA PRO A 72 8.88 -23.33 -7.54
C PRO A 72 10.16 -24.03 -7.99
N LEU A 73 11.24 -23.91 -7.21
CA LEU A 73 12.56 -24.47 -7.50
C LEU A 73 12.87 -25.73 -6.67
N ALA A 74 11.93 -26.19 -5.82
CA ALA A 74 12.09 -27.43 -5.09
C ALA A 74 11.84 -28.65 -6.02
N PRO A 75 12.54 -29.78 -5.83
CA PRO A 75 13.55 -30.05 -4.80
C PRO A 75 14.97 -29.58 -5.19
N SER A 76 15.16 -29.08 -6.41
CA SER A 76 16.49 -28.73 -6.93
C SER A 76 17.22 -27.67 -6.09
N ILE A 77 16.47 -26.76 -5.45
CA ILE A 77 16.96 -25.76 -4.50
C ILE A 77 16.08 -25.81 -3.25
N THR A 78 16.71 -25.99 -2.09
CA THR A 78 16.04 -25.83 -0.79
C THR A 78 16.06 -24.35 -0.40
N THR A 79 14.89 -23.82 -0.05
CA THR A 79 14.78 -22.45 0.48
C THR A 79 14.88 -22.54 2.01
N PRO A 80 15.95 -22.03 2.65
CA PRO A 80 16.04 -22.05 4.10
C PRO A 80 14.82 -21.42 4.76
N GLY A 81 14.27 -22.07 5.80
CA GLY A 81 13.06 -21.62 6.49
C GLY A 81 11.75 -21.90 5.76
N PHE A 82 11.76 -22.55 4.60
CA PHE A 82 10.52 -22.97 3.91
C PHE A 82 9.85 -24.14 4.66
N ASP A 83 10.58 -25.20 5.01
CA ASP A 83 9.92 -26.40 5.57
C ASP A 83 9.38 -26.20 7.00
N ASP A 84 10.04 -25.34 7.80
CA ASP A 84 9.76 -25.13 9.22
C ASP A 84 8.34 -24.61 9.53
N ARG A 85 7.73 -23.87 8.58
CA ARG A 85 6.45 -23.19 8.76
C ARG A 85 5.25 -23.87 8.12
N SER A 86 5.37 -25.14 7.74
CA SER A 86 4.22 -25.92 7.25
C SER A 86 3.08 -26.03 8.29
N ARG A 87 3.41 -25.83 9.57
CA ARG A 87 2.47 -25.82 10.72
C ARG A 87 1.62 -24.55 10.86
N ASP A 88 1.90 -23.52 10.06
CA ASP A 88 1.22 -22.21 10.09
C ASP A 88 0.20 -22.06 8.95
N LEU A 89 0.13 -23.03 8.02
CA LEU A 89 -0.94 -23.11 7.04
C LEU A 89 -2.30 -23.10 7.76
N GLN A 90 -3.19 -22.20 7.36
CA GLN A 90 -4.55 -22.03 7.91
C GLN A 90 -4.65 -21.50 9.35
N LYS A 91 -3.58 -20.95 9.92
CA LYS A 91 -3.68 -20.20 11.19
C LYS A 91 -3.68 -18.70 10.90
N PRO A 92 -4.82 -18.00 11.08
CA PRO A 92 -4.84 -16.56 10.93
C PRO A 92 -3.91 -15.90 11.94
N ILE A 93 -3.22 -14.87 11.49
CA ILE A 93 -2.46 -13.98 12.36
C ILE A 93 -3.21 -12.67 12.44
N GLU A 94 -3.46 -12.22 13.67
CA GLU A 94 -4.15 -10.97 13.95
C GLU A 94 -3.21 -9.99 14.66
N PHE A 95 -3.26 -8.72 14.28
CA PHE A 95 -2.44 -7.68 14.90
C PHE A 95 -3.03 -6.28 14.70
N PRO A 96 -2.77 -5.35 15.64
CA PRO A 96 -3.25 -3.98 15.52
C PRO A 96 -2.44 -3.20 14.50
N VAL A 97 -3.13 -2.35 13.74
CA VAL A 97 -2.55 -1.33 12.86
C VAL A 97 -3.22 0.01 13.10
N ARG A 98 -2.54 1.08 12.68
CA ARG A 98 -2.97 2.46 12.82
C ARG A 98 -2.72 3.23 11.54
N PHE A 99 -3.69 4.07 11.19
CA PHE A 99 -3.60 5.06 10.13
C PHE A 99 -3.91 6.44 10.73
N ILE A 100 -3.02 7.39 10.49
CA ILE A 100 -3.01 8.71 11.12
C ILE A 100 -3.17 9.81 10.10
N GLU A 101 -3.81 10.90 10.51
CA GLU A 101 -3.81 12.13 9.74
C GLU A 101 -2.43 12.78 9.77
N LYS A 102 -1.93 13.13 8.59
CA LYS A 102 -0.70 13.90 8.42
C LYS A 102 -0.98 15.13 7.57
N PRO A 103 -0.54 16.33 7.98
CA PRO A 103 -0.65 17.51 7.13
C PRO A 103 0.12 17.31 5.82
N LEU A 104 -0.52 17.57 4.68
CA LEU A 104 0.20 17.84 3.44
C LEU A 104 0.86 19.20 3.56
N VAL A 105 2.18 19.21 3.63
CA VAL A 105 2.96 20.41 3.39
C VAL A 105 3.30 20.40 1.90
N SER A 106 2.50 21.10 1.09
CA SER A 106 2.88 21.39 -0.30
C SER A 106 3.93 22.49 -0.27
N THR A 107 5.19 22.14 -0.52
CA THR A 107 6.28 23.10 -0.71
C THR A 107 6.19 23.73 -2.10
N GLU A 108 5.05 24.34 -2.43
CA GLU A 108 4.96 25.18 -3.61
C GLU A 108 5.46 26.58 -3.20
N GLN A 109 6.62 26.97 -3.74
CA GLN A 109 7.19 28.30 -3.57
C GLN A 109 6.34 29.32 -4.32
N PHE A 110 5.22 29.73 -3.73
CA PHE A 110 4.46 30.88 -4.22
C PHE A 110 5.08 32.16 -3.65
N SER A 111 5.50 33.08 -4.52
CA SER A 111 5.99 34.42 -4.16
C SER A 111 4.89 35.36 -3.62
N PHE A 112 3.71 34.84 -3.30
CA PHE A 112 2.53 35.60 -2.86
C PHE A 112 1.89 34.94 -1.64
N PRO A 113 1.32 35.72 -0.68
CA PRO A 113 0.64 35.17 0.48
C PRO A 113 -0.69 34.55 0.06
N VAL A 114 -0.69 33.25 -0.26
CA VAL A 114 -1.91 32.46 -0.48
C VAL A 114 -2.34 31.88 0.87
N PRO A 115 -3.63 31.91 1.24
CA PRO A 115 -4.12 31.20 2.42
C PRO A 115 -3.76 29.71 2.31
N ILE A 116 -2.96 29.23 3.26
CA ILE A 116 -2.52 27.83 3.34
C ILE A 116 -3.75 26.99 3.70
N ILE A 117 -4.39 26.37 2.71
CA ILE A 117 -5.33 25.28 2.96
C ILE A 117 -4.49 24.09 3.43
N LYS A 118 -4.43 23.88 4.76
CA LYS A 118 -3.84 22.67 5.35
C LYS A 118 -4.71 21.47 5.00
N LYS A 119 -4.44 20.84 3.85
CA LYS A 119 -5.04 19.56 3.52
C LYS A 119 -4.38 18.48 4.39
N THR A 120 -5.16 17.64 5.06
CA THR A 120 -4.65 16.44 5.73
C THR A 120 -4.78 15.24 4.81
N VAL A 121 -3.90 14.26 4.98
CA VAL A 121 -4.00 12.94 4.35
C VAL A 121 -3.89 11.85 5.39
N ILE A 122 -4.61 10.76 5.17
CA ILE A 122 -4.46 9.54 5.95
C ILE A 122 -3.22 8.79 5.47
N VAL A 123 -2.30 8.48 6.39
CA VAL A 123 -1.09 7.71 6.12
C VAL A 123 -0.97 6.57 7.13
N ALA A 124 -0.32 5.47 6.74
CA ALA A 124 -0.05 4.38 7.67
C ALA A 124 1.02 4.79 8.70
N ASP A 125 0.81 4.45 9.98
CA ASP A 125 1.88 4.49 10.97
C ASP A 125 2.82 3.31 10.74
N ARG A 126 3.81 3.50 9.87
CA ARG A 126 4.66 2.41 9.39
C ARG A 126 5.48 1.73 10.48
N SER A 127 5.99 2.51 11.44
CA SER A 127 6.74 1.98 12.60
C SER A 127 5.86 1.06 13.43
N PHE A 128 4.68 1.55 13.82
CA PHE A 128 3.74 0.78 14.62
C PHE A 128 3.26 -0.46 13.85
N ASN A 129 2.75 -0.27 12.63
CA ASN A 129 2.16 -1.34 11.83
C ASN A 129 3.17 -2.45 11.51
N SER A 130 4.42 -2.09 11.18
CA SER A 130 5.47 -3.06 10.89
C SER A 130 5.91 -3.82 12.13
N LEU A 131 5.99 -3.13 13.29
CA LEU A 131 6.33 -3.77 14.56
C LEU A 131 5.23 -4.76 14.98
N SER A 132 3.96 -4.35 14.90
CA SER A 132 2.81 -5.21 15.22
C SER A 132 2.77 -6.46 14.34
N LEU A 133 2.91 -6.31 13.01
CA LEU A 133 2.98 -7.44 12.08
C LEU A 133 4.16 -8.36 12.42
N GLY A 134 5.35 -7.78 12.58
CA GLY A 134 6.56 -8.56 12.79
C GLY A 134 6.54 -9.34 14.11
N ARG A 135 5.95 -8.77 15.18
CA ARG A 135 5.79 -9.48 16.46
C ARG A 135 4.71 -10.56 16.40
N ALA A 136 3.60 -10.30 15.72
CA ALA A 136 2.57 -11.32 15.51
C ALA A 136 3.10 -12.48 14.65
N TYR A 137 4.01 -12.21 13.70
CA TYR A 137 4.55 -13.21 12.79
C TYR A 137 5.81 -13.94 13.28
N LEU A 138 6.68 -13.26 14.03
CA LEU A 138 7.99 -13.77 14.47
C LEU A 138 8.07 -13.99 15.99
N GLY A 139 7.05 -13.56 16.74
CA GLY A 139 7.01 -13.53 18.20
C GLY A 139 7.46 -12.18 18.79
N GLU A 140 6.80 -11.76 19.87
CA GLU A 140 7.06 -10.52 20.64
C GLU A 140 8.53 -10.31 21.00
N ASN A 141 9.21 -11.42 21.25
CA ASN A 141 10.57 -11.49 21.74
C ASN A 141 11.62 -11.43 20.62
N THR A 142 11.22 -11.58 19.37
CA THR A 142 12.14 -11.67 18.22
C THR A 142 12.39 -10.30 17.59
N LEU A 143 11.33 -9.52 17.36
CA LEU A 143 11.41 -8.16 16.81
C LEU A 143 11.24 -7.12 17.92
N LEU A 144 12.34 -6.43 18.22
CA LEU A 144 12.42 -5.51 19.34
C LEU A 144 11.80 -4.14 19.00
N ALA A 145 12.16 -3.59 17.83
CA ALA A 145 11.71 -2.28 17.38
C ALA A 145 11.70 -2.16 15.86
N VAL A 146 10.91 -1.21 15.34
CA VAL A 146 10.98 -0.74 13.95
C VAL A 146 11.06 0.78 13.95
N LYS A 147 12.02 1.34 13.21
CA LYS A 147 12.18 2.79 13.05
C LYS A 147 12.05 3.16 11.58
N VAL A 148 11.36 4.27 11.30
CA VAL A 148 11.31 4.87 9.96
C VAL A 148 12.45 5.88 9.83
N ASP A 149 13.12 5.91 8.68
CA ASP A 149 14.13 6.93 8.38
C ASP A 149 13.44 8.30 8.30
N PRO A 150 13.83 9.30 9.12
CA PRO A 150 13.20 10.62 9.12
C PRO A 150 13.33 11.35 7.77
N GLU A 151 14.39 11.08 7.01
CA GLU A 151 14.66 11.71 5.72
C GLU A 151 14.01 10.94 4.56
N ASN A 152 13.60 9.69 4.80
CA ASN A 152 12.96 8.86 3.79
C ASN A 152 11.86 7.99 4.40
N PRO A 153 10.58 8.41 4.34
CA PRO A 153 9.48 7.63 4.89
C PRO A 153 9.33 6.26 4.23
N ASN A 154 9.94 6.04 3.05
CA ASN A 154 9.95 4.76 2.36
C ASN A 154 10.99 3.77 2.87
N ARG A 155 11.89 4.18 3.77
CA ARG A 155 12.92 3.34 4.38
C ARG A 155 12.64 3.11 5.87
N GLN A 156 12.83 1.88 6.31
CA GLN A 156 12.71 1.50 7.72
C GLN A 156 13.77 0.48 8.12
N ILE A 157 14.12 0.50 9.40
CA ILE A 157 15.07 -0.42 10.01
C ILE A 157 14.34 -1.22 11.08
N SER A 158 14.39 -2.54 10.97
CA SER A 158 13.85 -3.48 11.96
C SER A 158 15.00 -4.01 12.82
N PHE A 159 14.85 -3.95 14.14
CA PHE A 159 15.86 -4.39 15.10
C PHE A 159 15.42 -5.70 15.75
N PHE A 160 16.20 -6.75 15.58
CA PHE A 160 15.92 -8.07 16.10
C PHE A 160 16.82 -8.40 17.29
N ARG A 161 16.42 -9.39 18.08
CA ARG A 161 17.30 -9.98 19.09
C ARG A 161 18.60 -10.50 18.47
N GLY A 162 19.70 -10.28 19.19
CA GLY A 162 21.04 -10.72 18.82
C GLY A 162 21.72 -9.80 17.82
N ASP A 163 21.53 -8.48 17.99
CA ASP A 163 22.17 -7.41 17.20
C ASP A 163 21.98 -7.50 15.68
N ARG A 164 20.91 -8.16 15.25
CA ARG A 164 20.53 -8.26 13.84
C ARG A 164 19.60 -7.12 13.45
N GLN A 165 19.82 -6.58 12.26
CA GLN A 165 18.99 -5.52 11.70
C GLN A 165 18.56 -5.90 10.28
N LEU A 166 17.40 -5.39 9.87
CA LEU A 166 16.92 -5.50 8.49
C LEU A 166 16.53 -4.11 8.01
N LEU A 167 17.19 -3.66 6.95
CA LEU A 167 16.85 -2.45 6.23
C LEU A 167 15.85 -2.80 5.12
N SER A 168 14.65 -2.22 5.21
CA SER A 168 13.62 -2.36 4.18
C SER A 168 13.35 -1.03 3.51
N THR A 169 13.33 -1.00 2.17
CA THR A 169 13.03 0.19 1.38
C THR A 169 11.96 -0.09 0.34
N ILE A 170 10.86 0.68 0.37
CA ILE A 170 9.89 0.72 -0.73
C ILE A 170 10.50 1.55 -1.85
N VAL A 171 10.75 0.94 -3.00
CA VAL A 171 11.35 1.62 -4.15
C VAL A 171 10.34 1.99 -5.21
N GLY A 172 9.19 1.30 -5.22
CA GLY A 172 8.08 1.70 -6.07
C GLY A 172 6.75 1.23 -5.54
N ARG A 173 5.70 2.01 -5.82
CA ARG A 173 4.32 1.70 -5.48
C ARG A 173 3.35 2.35 -6.44
N ASP A 174 2.15 1.80 -6.50
CA ASP A 174 1.01 2.40 -7.19
C ASP A 174 -0.27 1.84 -6.58
N SER A 175 -1.38 2.54 -6.75
CA SER A 175 -2.68 2.11 -6.24
C SER A 175 -3.76 2.33 -7.28
N GLU A 176 -4.87 1.63 -7.11
CA GLU A 176 -6.09 1.89 -7.86
C GLU A 176 -6.94 2.93 -7.15
N THR A 177 -7.90 3.50 -7.88
CA THR A 177 -8.94 4.33 -7.26
C THR A 177 -9.68 3.49 -6.21
N PRO A 178 -9.70 3.93 -4.95
CA PRO A 178 -10.41 3.21 -3.89
C PRO A 178 -11.90 3.12 -4.20
N ARG A 179 -12.53 2.02 -3.79
CA ARG A 179 -13.99 1.98 -3.58
C ARG A 179 -14.29 2.21 -2.10
N SER A 180 -15.56 2.23 -1.75
CA SER A 180 -16.01 2.42 -0.36
C SER A 180 -15.54 1.31 0.59
N ASP A 181 -15.25 0.12 0.08
CA ASP A 181 -14.96 -1.09 0.85
C ASP A 181 -13.60 -1.72 0.55
N ARG A 182 -12.87 -1.20 -0.45
CA ARG A 182 -11.63 -1.82 -0.92
C ARG A 182 -10.65 -0.82 -1.48
N PHE A 183 -9.38 -1.12 -1.26
CA PHE A 183 -8.26 -0.36 -1.78
C PHE A 183 -7.17 -1.32 -2.23
N HIS A 184 -6.86 -1.33 -3.54
CA HIS A 184 -5.81 -2.18 -4.09
C HIS A 184 -4.52 -1.39 -4.29
N LEU A 185 -3.43 -2.01 -3.87
CA LEU A 185 -2.09 -1.43 -3.91
C LEU A 185 -1.09 -2.47 -4.39
N ARG A 186 -0.09 -2.00 -5.11
CA ARG A 186 1.08 -2.78 -5.56
C ARG A 186 2.34 -2.08 -5.10
N GLY A 187 3.35 -2.87 -4.74
CA GLY A 187 4.62 -2.36 -4.24
C GLY A 187 5.81 -3.18 -4.72
N LYS A 188 6.96 -2.52 -4.78
CA LYS A 188 8.28 -3.11 -4.99
C LYS A 188 9.17 -2.69 -3.84
N PHE A 189 9.86 -3.65 -3.25
CA PHE A 189 10.63 -3.49 -2.02
C PHE A 189 12.02 -4.09 -2.19
N TYR A 190 13.00 -3.51 -1.49
CA TYR A 190 14.30 -4.12 -1.25
C TYR A 190 14.48 -4.38 0.24
N LEU A 191 15.18 -5.48 0.55
CA LEU A 191 15.48 -5.97 1.89
C LEU A 191 16.99 -6.21 1.95
N PHE A 192 17.68 -5.59 2.90
CA PHE A 192 19.13 -5.67 3.11
C PHE A 192 19.46 -5.93 4.57
#